data_AF-A0AAD4P998-F1
#
_entry.id   AF-A0AAD4P998-F1
#
_cell.length_a   1.000
_cell.length_b   1.000
_cell.length_c   1.000
_cell.angle_alpha   90.00
_cell.angle_beta   90.00
_cell.angle_gamma   90.00
#
_symmetry.space_group_name_H-M   'P 1'
#
loop_
_entity.id
_entity.type
_entity.pdbx_description
1 polymer ?
#
loop_
_entity_poly.entity_id
_entity_poly.type
_entity_poly.pdbx_seq_one_letter_code
_entity_poly.pdbx_strand_id
1 'polypeptide(L)'
;MAVSFFGLAIFLLLTLDSDYASAPVSAASEGVQASDNSLLYCSRAVCSWNSNINAILLCIFVSGWSCYDQGAFIWCQLSVELKIYELVVTYGSAIKLMHERTKFRLHSHDVPYGSGSGQQSVTGFPNVDDANSYWIVRAIPDTSAKQGDPIKSGSLIRLQHMKTRKWLHSHLHASPISGNMEVSCFGSDGESDTGDHWSLEIEGNGKTWRQDQRVRLRHVDTGGYLHSHDKKYQRIAGGQQEVCGVREKRPDNVWLAAEGVYLPVGESK
;
A
#
# COMPACT_ATOMS: atom_id res chain seq x y z
N MET A 1 3.74 34.71 18.66
CA MET A 1 2.88 33.65 19.22
C MET A 1 3.31 32.27 18.71
N ALA A 2 4.55 31.84 19.02
CA ALA A 2 5.12 30.57 18.54
C ALA A 2 5.85 29.78 19.65
N VAL A 3 5.67 30.18 20.92
CA VAL A 3 6.36 29.58 22.08
C VAL A 3 5.52 28.47 22.74
N SER A 4 4.24 28.32 22.35
CA SER A 4 3.30 27.37 22.97
C SER A 4 3.30 25.97 22.34
N PHE A 5 3.93 25.76 21.19
CA PHE A 5 3.91 24.45 20.50
C PHE A 5 5.13 23.57 20.80
N PHE A 6 6.23 24.15 21.31
CA PHE A 6 7.45 23.39 21.65
C PHE A 6 7.28 22.52 22.90
N GLY A 7 6.43 22.91 23.85
CA GLY A 7 6.18 22.13 25.06
C GLY A 7 5.40 20.83 24.82
N LEU A 8 4.54 20.79 23.80
CA LEU A 8 3.65 19.64 23.55
C LEU A 8 4.38 18.47 22.87
N ALA A 9 5.38 18.75 22.02
CA ALA A 9 6.18 17.72 21.36
C ALA A 9 7.15 17.01 22.32
N ILE A 10 7.72 17.75 23.29
CA ILE A 10 8.60 17.19 24.32
C ILE A 10 7.79 16.41 25.37
N PHE A 11 6.58 16.86 25.71
CA PHE A 11 5.71 16.12 26.62
C PHE A 11 5.25 14.77 26.04
N LEU A 12 4.95 14.71 24.75
CA LEU A 12 4.63 13.45 24.05
C LEU A 12 5.82 12.47 23.97
N LEU A 13 7.05 12.97 23.90
CA LEU A 13 8.26 12.13 23.91
C LEU A 13 8.58 11.55 25.29
N LEU A 14 8.23 12.22 26.39
CA LEU A 14 8.50 11.76 27.75
C LEU A 14 7.37 10.92 28.37
N THR A 15 6.15 10.95 27.81
CA THR A 15 5.03 10.14 28.30
C THR A 15 4.84 8.81 27.56
N LEU A 16 5.62 8.52 26.51
CA LEU A 16 5.54 7.25 25.78
C LEU A 16 6.40 6.13 26.37
N ASP A 17 7.21 6.41 27.40
CA ASP A 17 7.82 5.37 28.24
C ASP A 17 6.99 5.19 29.52
N SER A 18 6.00 4.29 29.48
CA SER A 18 5.58 3.62 30.72
C SER A 18 5.11 2.19 30.48
N ASP A 19 4.38 1.88 29.41
CA ASP A 19 3.80 0.53 29.31
C ASP A 19 3.76 0.02 27.87
N TYR A 20 4.88 -0.48 27.35
CA TYR A 20 4.86 -1.61 26.41
C TYR A 20 6.23 -2.30 26.39
N ALA A 21 6.31 -3.41 27.11
CA ALA A 21 7.40 -4.35 27.02
C ALA A 21 7.28 -5.15 25.72
N SER A 22 8.23 -5.00 24.78
CA SER A 22 8.70 -6.13 23.94
C SER A 22 9.89 -5.75 23.04
N ALA A 23 11.04 -6.35 23.39
CA ALA A 23 12.23 -6.72 22.61
C ALA A 23 12.99 -5.65 21.78
N PRO A 24 14.27 -5.35 22.12
CA PRO A 24 15.15 -4.59 21.24
C PRO A 24 15.71 -5.50 20.13
N VAL A 25 15.51 -5.11 18.86
CA VAL A 25 16.34 -5.62 17.75
C VAL A 25 17.52 -4.66 17.61
N SER A 26 18.66 -5.06 18.16
CA SER A 26 19.94 -4.35 18.03
C SER A 26 20.60 -4.72 16.70
N ALA A 27 20.73 -3.76 15.78
CA ALA A 27 21.72 -3.83 14.71
C ALA A 27 22.91 -2.95 15.13
N ALA A 28 24.01 -3.59 15.53
CA ALA A 28 25.28 -2.94 15.78
C ALA A 28 26.06 -2.83 14.47
N SER A 29 26.67 -1.68 14.23
CA SER A 29 27.85 -1.57 13.35
C SER A 29 28.96 -0.87 14.13
N GLU A 30 30.04 -1.60 14.38
CA GLU A 30 31.29 -1.12 14.97
C GLU A 30 32.10 -0.29 13.96
N GLY A 31 32.85 0.68 14.50
CA GLY A 31 34.09 1.17 13.89
C GLY A 31 34.24 2.69 13.78
N VAL A 32 35.06 3.29 14.65
CA VAL A 32 36.45 3.76 14.37
C VAL A 32 36.86 4.94 15.28
N GLN A 33 38.17 4.93 15.56
CA GLN A 33 39.02 5.67 16.50
C GLN A 33 38.90 7.19 16.58
N ALA A 34 39.23 7.68 17.77
CA ALA A 34 39.52 9.08 18.08
C ALA A 34 40.94 9.49 17.64
N SER A 35 41.03 10.59 16.92
CA SER A 35 42.20 11.47 16.93
C SER A 35 41.74 12.90 16.61
N ASP A 36 42.06 13.82 17.53
CA ASP A 36 42.17 15.28 17.41
C ASP A 36 41.09 16.09 16.66
N ASN A 37 40.40 16.90 17.47
CA ASN A 37 39.78 18.19 17.12
C ASN A 37 38.80 18.24 15.93
N SER A 38 37.85 17.31 15.86
CA SER A 38 36.78 17.36 14.86
C SER A 38 35.46 16.80 15.40
N LEU A 39 34.37 17.45 14.96
CA LEU A 39 32.95 17.21 15.27
C LEU A 39 32.62 15.72 15.53
N LEU A 40 32.08 15.41 16.71
CA LEU A 40 31.45 14.11 16.97
C LEU A 40 30.14 14.01 16.17
N TYR A 41 30.15 13.26 15.06
CA TYR A 41 28.94 12.78 14.41
C TYR A 41 28.44 11.55 15.16
N CYS A 42 27.32 11.69 15.87
CA CYS A 42 26.57 10.56 16.42
C CYS A 42 25.22 10.49 15.72
N SER A 43 25.16 9.75 14.61
CA SER A 43 23.89 9.51 13.91
C SER A 43 23.17 8.34 14.58
N ARG A 44 22.16 8.63 15.43
CA ARG A 44 21.15 7.63 15.81
C ARG A 44 19.89 7.89 15.01
N ALA A 45 19.46 6.89 14.25
CA ALA A 45 18.14 6.87 13.62
C ALA A 45 17.17 6.15 14.56
N VAL A 46 16.05 6.79 14.89
CA VAL A 46 14.91 6.13 15.53
C VAL A 46 13.81 6.09 14.48
N CYS A 47 13.49 4.90 13.98
CA CYS A 47 12.36 4.70 13.07
C CYS A 47 11.17 4.19 13.91
N SER A 48 10.09 4.96 13.94
CA SER A 48 8.86 4.62 14.65
C SER A 48 7.73 4.37 13.66
N TRP A 49 7.02 3.25 13.80
CA TRP A 49 5.83 2.95 13.03
C TRP A 49 4.60 3.48 13.78
N ASN A 50 3.90 4.47 13.23
CA ASN A 50 2.71 5.06 13.86
C ASN A 50 1.44 4.58 13.15
N SER A 51 0.64 3.74 13.82
CA SER A 51 -0.63 3.22 13.31
C SER A 51 -1.74 4.26 13.14
N ASN A 52 -1.59 5.47 13.71
CA ASN A 52 -2.54 6.58 13.54
C ASN A 52 -2.22 7.48 12.33
N ILE A 53 -1.04 7.34 11.73
CA ILE A 53 -0.65 8.07 10.52
C ILE A 53 -0.39 7.01 9.44
N ASN A 54 -1.44 6.65 8.71
CA ASN A 54 -1.36 5.67 7.63
C ASN A 54 -0.14 5.96 6.74
N ALA A 55 0.81 5.01 6.72
CA ALA A 55 1.93 4.87 5.79
C ALA A 55 3.17 5.78 5.92
N ILE A 56 3.42 6.44 7.04
CA ILE A 56 4.69 7.18 7.20
C ILE A 56 5.70 6.33 7.97
N LEU A 57 6.70 5.78 7.28
CA LEU A 57 7.94 5.38 7.94
C LEU A 57 8.65 6.65 8.39
N LEU A 58 8.38 7.06 9.63
CA LEU A 58 9.00 8.23 10.23
C LEU A 58 10.37 7.82 10.77
N CYS A 59 11.42 8.01 9.98
CA CYS A 59 12.78 7.91 10.50
C CYS A 59 13.23 9.30 10.94
N ILE A 60 13.35 9.47 12.26
CA ILE A 60 13.93 10.67 12.85
C ILE A 60 15.44 10.51 12.75
N PHE A 61 16.05 11.26 11.83
CA PHE A 61 17.50 11.40 11.80
C PHE A 61 17.90 12.57 12.70
N VAL A 62 18.60 12.25 13.80
CA VAL A 62 19.29 13.26 14.61
C VAL A 62 20.58 13.59 13.88
N SER A 63 20.58 14.65 13.06
CA SER A 63 21.76 15.09 12.33
C SER A 63 22.43 16.27 13.03
N GLY A 64 23.50 15.96 13.78
CA GLY A 64 24.53 16.90 14.24
C GLY A 64 24.11 17.92 15.30
N TRP A 65 25.04 18.25 16.19
CA TRP A 65 24.94 19.40 17.09
C TRP A 65 25.62 20.56 16.39
N SER A 66 24.90 21.65 16.10
CA SER A 66 25.53 22.92 15.72
C SER A 66 25.51 23.85 16.94
N CYS A 67 26.70 24.06 17.52
CA CYS A 67 26.89 25.04 18.58
C CYS A 67 27.13 26.41 17.94
N TYR A 68 26.26 27.37 18.23
CA TYR A 68 26.47 28.77 17.84
C TYR A 68 26.94 29.57 19.05
N ASP A 69 28.09 30.24 18.91
CA ASP A 69 28.57 31.20 19.89
C ASP A 69 27.92 32.57 19.64
N GLN A 70 27.07 33.01 20.57
CA GLN A 70 26.59 34.39 20.66
C GLN A 70 26.91 34.96 22.06
N GLY A 71 28.17 34.88 22.47
CA GLY A 71 28.65 35.40 23.75
C GLY A 71 28.58 34.36 24.88
N ALA A 72 28.02 34.70 26.04
CA ALA A 72 28.11 33.89 27.27
C ALA A 72 27.23 32.62 27.30
N PHE A 73 26.55 32.26 26.22
CA PHE A 73 25.62 31.15 26.16
C PHE A 73 25.87 30.30 24.91
N ILE A 74 26.09 29.00 25.11
CA ILE A 74 26.16 28.00 24.04
C ILE A 74 24.73 27.54 23.76
N TRP A 75 24.24 27.82 22.55
CA TRP A 75 22.96 27.28 22.07
C TRP A 75 23.25 26.03 21.23
N CYS A 76 22.59 24.92 21.56
CA CYS A 76 22.58 23.75 20.69
C CYS A 76 21.26 23.69 19.92
N GLN A 77 21.35 23.75 18.60
CA GLN A 77 20.19 23.53 17.73
C GLN A 77 20.11 22.05 17.33
N LEU A 78 19.01 21.40 17.68
CA LEU A 78 18.67 20.06 17.20
C LEU A 78 18.03 20.18 15.81
N SER A 79 18.69 19.64 14.80
CA SER A 79 18.08 19.47 13.47
C SER A 79 17.39 18.12 13.41
N VAL A 80 16.07 18.13 13.23
CA VAL A 80 15.27 16.93 12.95
C VAL A 80 14.96 16.92 11.46
N GLU A 81 15.53 15.97 10.72
CA GLU A 81 15.19 15.78 9.31
C GLU A 81 14.09 14.71 9.19
N LEU A 82 12.92 15.12 8.69
CA LEU A 82 11.81 14.23 8.37
C LEU A 82 11.98 13.74 6.92
N LYS A 83 12.37 12.47 6.75
CA LYS A 83 12.34 11.82 5.43
C LYS A 83 11.04 11.04 5.26
N ILE A 84 10.20 11.47 4.33
CA ILE A 84 9.04 10.72 3.87
C ILE A 84 9.52 9.80 2.75
N TYR A 85 9.49 8.48 2.97
CA TYR A 85 9.78 7.50 1.93
C TYR A 85 8.48 7.17 1.19
N GLU A 86 8.36 7.66 -0.05
CA GLU A 86 7.28 7.24 -0.93
C GLU A 86 7.53 5.81 -1.43
N LEU A 87 6.80 4.83 -0.90
CA LEU A 87 6.91 3.43 -1.30
C LEU A 87 6.36 3.22 -2.71
N VAL A 88 7.23 2.74 -3.61
CA VAL A 88 6.90 2.45 -5.01
C VAL A 88 6.33 1.04 -5.13
N VAL A 89 5.20 0.90 -5.84
CA VAL A 89 4.65 -0.41 -6.17
C VAL A 89 5.42 -1.00 -7.35
N THR A 90 6.07 -2.13 -7.11
CA THR A 90 6.83 -2.87 -8.11
C THR A 90 6.17 -4.21 -8.43
N TYR A 91 6.45 -4.76 -9.60
CA TYR A 91 6.00 -6.12 -9.92
C TYR A 91 6.55 -7.13 -8.90
N GLY A 92 5.71 -8.04 -8.46
CA GLY A 92 6.01 -9.01 -7.39
C GLY A 92 5.68 -8.51 -5.98
N SER A 93 5.37 -7.23 -5.80
CA SER A 93 4.89 -6.71 -4.52
C SER A 93 3.54 -7.32 -4.15
N ALA A 94 3.36 -7.61 -2.85
CA ALA A 94 2.08 -8.03 -2.29
C ALA A 94 1.39 -6.79 -1.69
N ILE A 95 0.16 -6.50 -2.11
CA ILE A 95 -0.57 -5.30 -1.68
C ILE A 95 -1.98 -5.67 -1.23
N LYS A 96 -2.56 -4.84 -0.36
CA LYS A 96 -4.02 -4.78 -0.23
C LYS A 96 -4.52 -3.60 -1.05
N LEU A 97 -5.63 -3.79 -1.74
CA LEU A 97 -6.24 -2.74 -2.54
C LEU A 97 -7.44 -2.18 -1.78
N MET A 98 -7.31 -0.98 -1.22
CA MET A 98 -8.35 -0.33 -0.41
C MET A 98 -9.26 0.52 -1.29
N HIS A 99 -10.57 0.29 -1.21
CA HIS A 99 -11.58 1.12 -1.83
C HIS A 99 -11.62 2.50 -1.16
N GLU A 100 -11.46 3.58 -1.93
CA GLU A 100 -11.29 4.94 -1.37
C GLU A 100 -12.45 5.37 -0.49
N ARG A 101 -13.69 5.13 -0.94
CA ARG A 101 -14.87 5.67 -0.26
C ARG A 101 -15.24 4.87 0.99
N THR A 102 -15.28 3.54 0.89
CA THR A 102 -15.77 2.68 1.98
C THR A 102 -14.66 2.16 2.88
N LYS A 103 -13.39 2.26 2.45
CA LYS A 103 -12.21 1.71 3.13
C LYS A 103 -12.17 0.18 3.20
N PHE A 104 -13.04 -0.50 2.47
CA PHE A 104 -13.03 -1.96 2.37
C PHE A 104 -11.85 -2.40 1.50
N ARG A 105 -11.23 -3.53 1.81
CA ARG A 105 -10.12 -4.10 1.03
C ARG A 105 -10.68 -5.08 0.00
N LEU A 106 -10.11 -5.08 -1.20
CA LEU A 106 -10.35 -6.10 -2.19
C LEU A 106 -9.99 -7.46 -1.61
N HIS A 107 -10.91 -8.40 -1.68
CA HIS A 107 -10.85 -9.66 -0.94
C HIS A 107 -11.41 -10.79 -1.81
N SER A 108 -10.89 -12.00 -1.62
CA SER A 108 -11.40 -13.22 -2.25
C SER A 108 -11.32 -14.38 -1.28
N HIS A 109 -12.15 -15.40 -1.45
CA HIS A 109 -12.18 -16.56 -0.56
C HIS A 109 -12.71 -17.78 -1.30
N ASP A 110 -12.60 -18.97 -0.72
CA ASP A 110 -12.97 -20.22 -1.38
C ASP A 110 -14.49 -20.48 -1.39
N VAL A 111 -15.25 -19.50 -1.88
CA VAL A 111 -16.70 -19.55 -2.07
C VAL A 111 -17.01 -19.03 -3.47
N PRO A 112 -17.59 -19.86 -4.35
CA PRO A 112 -18.03 -19.43 -5.67
C PRO A 112 -19.32 -18.61 -5.62
N TYR A 113 -19.56 -17.83 -6.67
CA TYR A 113 -20.87 -17.23 -6.88
C TYR A 113 -21.93 -18.30 -7.16
N GLY A 114 -23.14 -18.12 -6.64
CA GLY A 114 -24.30 -18.96 -6.97
C GLY A 114 -25.03 -18.52 -8.25
N SER A 115 -24.57 -17.44 -8.88
CA SER A 115 -25.14 -16.81 -10.08
C SER A 115 -24.00 -16.46 -11.05
N GLY A 116 -24.36 -15.89 -12.21
CA GLY A 116 -23.38 -15.38 -13.16
C GLY A 116 -22.50 -16.49 -13.71
N SER A 117 -21.18 -16.38 -13.56
CA SER A 117 -20.25 -17.39 -14.10
C SER A 117 -20.09 -18.63 -13.22
N GLY A 118 -20.50 -18.56 -11.95
CA GLY A 118 -20.21 -19.61 -10.96
C GLY A 118 -18.73 -19.67 -10.50
N GLN A 119 -17.90 -18.70 -10.92
CA GLN A 119 -16.49 -18.64 -10.50
C GLN A 119 -16.33 -18.16 -9.04
N GLN A 120 -15.10 -18.20 -8.53
CA GLN A 120 -14.77 -17.77 -7.17
C GLN A 120 -15.15 -16.30 -6.95
N SER A 121 -15.81 -16.02 -5.82
CA SER A 121 -16.33 -14.68 -5.53
C SER A 121 -15.23 -13.69 -5.11
N VAL A 122 -15.42 -12.44 -5.48
CA VAL A 122 -14.56 -11.30 -5.09
C VAL A 122 -15.44 -10.26 -4.41
N THR A 123 -14.96 -9.75 -3.28
CA THR A 123 -15.74 -8.90 -2.40
C THR A 123 -14.89 -7.77 -1.83
N GLY A 124 -15.55 -6.79 -1.21
CA GLY A 124 -14.91 -5.85 -0.29
C GLY A 124 -14.99 -6.38 1.13
N PHE A 125 -13.87 -6.45 1.84
CA PHE A 125 -13.80 -6.88 3.24
C PHE A 125 -13.49 -5.69 4.19
N PRO A 126 -14.19 -5.55 5.32
CA PRO A 126 -14.00 -4.40 6.21
C PRO A 126 -12.75 -4.53 7.09
N ASN A 127 -12.33 -5.74 7.45
CA ASN A 127 -11.21 -5.91 8.37
C ASN A 127 -9.89 -5.54 7.69
N VAL A 128 -9.05 -4.83 8.44
CA VAL A 128 -7.71 -4.47 8.03
C VAL A 128 -6.82 -5.71 8.04
N ASP A 129 -6.85 -6.48 9.14
CA ASP A 129 -5.93 -7.59 9.34
C ASP A 129 -6.52 -8.91 8.83
N ASP A 130 -6.53 -9.05 7.51
CA ASP A 130 -6.97 -10.27 6.83
C ASP A 130 -6.00 -10.70 5.73
N ALA A 131 -5.62 -11.97 5.78
CA ALA A 131 -4.67 -12.56 4.84
C ALA A 131 -5.28 -12.82 3.44
N ASN A 132 -6.60 -12.95 3.34
CA ASN A 132 -7.33 -13.13 2.08
C ASN A 132 -7.49 -11.81 1.30
N SER A 133 -6.98 -10.71 1.84
CA SER A 133 -7.02 -9.40 1.21
C SER A 133 -5.71 -9.05 0.49
N TYR A 134 -4.72 -9.95 0.49
CA TYR A 134 -3.46 -9.74 -0.21
C TYR A 134 -3.48 -10.22 -1.66
N TRP A 135 -2.95 -9.37 -2.53
CA TRP A 135 -2.83 -9.57 -3.97
C TRP A 135 -1.39 -9.32 -4.42
N ILE A 136 -0.83 -10.23 -5.21
CA ILE A 136 0.49 -10.05 -5.81
C ILE A 136 0.30 -9.37 -7.16
N VAL A 137 0.99 -8.25 -7.37
CA VAL A 137 0.99 -7.57 -8.65
C VAL A 137 1.93 -8.28 -9.61
N ARG A 138 1.42 -8.72 -10.76
CA ARG A 138 2.17 -9.46 -11.78
C ARG A 138 2.09 -8.71 -13.12
N ALA A 139 3.14 -8.84 -13.91
CA ALA A 139 3.09 -8.44 -15.31
C ALA A 139 2.24 -9.44 -16.12
N ILE A 140 1.71 -8.98 -17.25
CA ILE A 140 1.16 -9.89 -18.26
C ILE A 140 2.28 -10.78 -18.83
N PRO A 141 1.97 -12.01 -19.31
CA PRO A 141 2.96 -12.88 -19.94
C PRO A 141 3.63 -12.19 -21.15
N ASP A 142 4.82 -12.66 -21.53
CA ASP A 142 5.55 -12.23 -22.72
C ASP A 142 5.94 -10.74 -22.78
N THR A 143 5.98 -10.07 -21.63
CA THR A 143 6.55 -8.71 -21.50
C THR A 143 7.98 -8.75 -20.95
N SER A 144 8.74 -7.68 -21.20
CA SER A 144 10.09 -7.53 -20.65
C SER A 144 10.13 -7.14 -19.17
N ALA A 145 8.96 -6.97 -18.53
CA ALA A 145 8.85 -6.52 -17.16
C ALA A 145 9.25 -7.63 -16.18
N LYS A 146 10.10 -7.27 -15.21
CA LYS A 146 10.65 -8.19 -14.21
C LYS A 146 10.15 -7.82 -12.81
N GLN A 147 10.26 -8.78 -11.88
CA GLN A 147 10.00 -8.50 -10.47
C GLN A 147 10.96 -7.40 -9.97
N GLY A 148 10.45 -6.45 -9.19
CA GLY A 148 11.18 -5.27 -8.75
C GLY A 148 11.11 -4.08 -9.71
N ASP A 149 10.60 -4.25 -10.94
CA ASP A 149 10.43 -3.12 -11.85
C ASP A 149 9.25 -2.23 -11.39
N PRO A 150 9.41 -0.89 -11.42
CA PRO A 150 8.37 0.05 -11.03
C PRO A 150 7.23 0.08 -12.05
N ILE A 151 5.99 0.11 -11.56
CA ILE A 151 4.80 0.06 -12.42
C ILE A 151 4.39 1.48 -12.82
N LYS A 152 4.23 1.73 -14.12
CA LYS A 152 3.89 3.06 -14.66
C LYS A 152 2.39 3.17 -14.94
N SER A 153 1.87 4.40 -14.97
CA SER A 153 0.50 4.63 -15.45
C SER A 153 0.33 4.12 -16.88
N GLY A 154 -0.80 3.46 -17.15
CA GLY A 154 -1.12 2.81 -18.41
C GLY A 154 -0.51 1.41 -18.59
N SER A 155 0.28 0.91 -17.63
CA SER A 155 0.78 -0.47 -17.67
C SER A 155 -0.36 -1.47 -17.47
N LEU A 156 -0.30 -2.57 -18.22
CA LEU A 156 -1.18 -3.71 -18.04
C LEU A 156 -0.63 -4.63 -16.96
N ILE A 157 -1.45 -4.91 -15.96
CA ILE A 157 -1.10 -5.74 -14.81
C ILE A 157 -2.11 -6.87 -14.66
N ARG A 158 -1.70 -7.91 -13.92
CA ARG A 158 -2.57 -8.93 -13.37
C ARG A 158 -2.46 -8.90 -11.85
N LEU A 159 -3.55 -9.16 -11.15
CA LEU A 159 -3.57 -9.27 -9.70
C LEU A 159 -3.85 -10.71 -9.31
N GLN A 160 -2.90 -11.35 -8.64
CA GLN A 160 -3.05 -12.73 -8.18
C GLN A 160 -3.44 -12.75 -6.71
N HIS A 161 -4.56 -13.38 -6.37
CA HIS A 161 -4.94 -13.58 -4.98
C HIS A 161 -3.95 -14.53 -4.30
N MET A 162 -3.33 -14.09 -3.20
CA MET A 162 -2.22 -14.83 -2.59
C MET A 162 -2.60 -16.23 -2.14
N LYS A 163 -3.76 -16.38 -1.51
CA LYS A 163 -4.16 -17.64 -0.88
C LYS A 163 -4.68 -18.68 -1.87
N THR A 164 -5.52 -18.26 -2.82
CA THR A 164 -6.16 -19.20 -3.77
C THR A 164 -5.40 -19.31 -5.09
N ARG A 165 -4.38 -18.48 -5.31
CA ARG A 165 -3.54 -18.44 -6.52
C ARG A 165 -4.32 -18.12 -7.81
N LYS A 166 -5.57 -17.67 -7.67
CA LYS A 166 -6.44 -17.26 -8.76
C LYS A 166 -6.20 -15.80 -9.16
N TRP A 167 -6.55 -15.47 -10.39
CA TRP A 167 -6.40 -14.13 -10.95
C TRP A 167 -7.66 -13.32 -10.74
N LEU A 168 -7.52 -12.02 -10.47
CA LEU A 168 -8.63 -11.07 -10.55
C LEU A 168 -9.11 -11.00 -12.00
N HIS A 169 -10.36 -11.38 -12.22
CA HIS A 169 -10.91 -11.63 -13.54
C HIS A 169 -12.22 -10.86 -13.75
N SER A 170 -12.53 -10.50 -14.99
CA SER A 170 -13.85 -9.99 -15.35
C SER A 170 -14.25 -10.40 -16.76
N HIS A 171 -15.55 -10.39 -17.01
CA HIS A 171 -16.17 -10.90 -18.24
C HIS A 171 -17.61 -10.38 -18.38
N LEU A 172 -18.30 -10.79 -19.44
CA LEU A 172 -19.67 -10.34 -19.76
C LEU A 172 -20.75 -11.14 -19.00
N HIS A 173 -20.56 -11.37 -17.69
CA HIS A 173 -21.58 -11.87 -16.79
C HIS A 173 -22.14 -10.76 -15.89
N ALA A 174 -23.39 -10.89 -15.46
CA ALA A 174 -24.02 -9.94 -14.56
C ALA A 174 -23.54 -10.15 -13.11
N SER A 175 -23.18 -9.07 -12.41
CA SER A 175 -22.75 -9.13 -11.02
C SER A 175 -23.92 -9.48 -10.08
N PRO A 176 -23.68 -10.16 -8.95
CA PRO A 176 -24.74 -10.80 -8.17
C PRO A 176 -25.78 -9.88 -7.54
N ILE A 177 -25.42 -8.63 -7.20
CA ILE A 177 -26.33 -7.69 -6.51
C ILE A 177 -26.78 -6.56 -7.43
N SER A 178 -25.84 -5.92 -8.13
CA SER A 178 -26.14 -4.75 -8.96
C SER A 178 -26.42 -5.05 -10.43
N GLY A 179 -26.12 -6.26 -10.92
CA GLY A 179 -26.25 -6.61 -12.33
C GLY A 179 -25.27 -5.86 -13.25
N ASN A 180 -24.19 -5.31 -12.70
CA ASN A 180 -23.08 -4.73 -13.46
C ASN A 180 -22.20 -5.83 -14.06
N MET A 181 -20.99 -5.54 -14.52
CA MET A 181 -20.07 -6.60 -14.96
C MET A 181 -19.55 -7.38 -13.75
N GLU A 182 -19.62 -8.70 -13.78
CA GLU A 182 -19.10 -9.56 -12.72
C GLU A 182 -17.58 -9.45 -12.63
N VAL A 183 -17.07 -9.37 -11.41
CA VAL A 183 -15.64 -9.50 -11.08
C VAL A 183 -15.49 -10.73 -10.20
N SER A 184 -14.57 -11.61 -10.58
CA SER A 184 -14.39 -12.94 -10.02
C SER A 184 -12.91 -13.26 -9.84
N CYS A 185 -12.63 -14.40 -9.21
CA CYS A 185 -11.32 -15.03 -9.21
C CYS A 185 -11.32 -16.24 -10.14
N PHE A 186 -10.46 -16.24 -11.15
CA PHE A 186 -10.41 -17.28 -12.19
C PHE A 186 -9.04 -17.96 -12.28
N GLY A 187 -9.03 -19.18 -12.84
CA GLY A 187 -7.81 -19.89 -13.21
C GLY A 187 -6.92 -20.31 -12.03
N SER A 188 -5.61 -20.32 -12.28
CA SER A 188 -4.54 -20.75 -11.37
C SER A 188 -3.18 -20.24 -11.86
N ASP A 189 -2.07 -20.64 -11.22
CA ASP A 189 -0.71 -20.26 -11.63
C ASP A 189 -0.39 -20.58 -13.11
N GLY A 190 -0.96 -21.66 -13.66
CA GLY A 190 -0.76 -22.09 -15.05
C GLY A 190 -1.93 -21.77 -15.99
N GLU A 191 -2.99 -21.16 -15.47
CA GLU A 191 -4.23 -20.89 -16.21
C GLU A 191 -4.60 -19.42 -16.04
N SER A 192 -4.36 -18.65 -17.10
CA SER A 192 -4.64 -17.22 -17.17
C SER A 192 -4.93 -16.83 -18.61
N ASP A 193 -5.83 -15.88 -18.81
CA ASP A 193 -6.22 -15.37 -20.12
C ASP A 193 -6.30 -13.83 -20.13
N THR A 194 -6.82 -13.26 -21.21
CA THR A 194 -6.93 -11.79 -21.35
C THR A 194 -7.95 -11.17 -20.40
N GLY A 195 -8.89 -11.95 -19.87
CA GLY A 195 -9.86 -11.51 -18.86
C GLY A 195 -9.23 -11.23 -17.49
N ASP A 196 -7.95 -11.57 -17.32
CA ASP A 196 -7.17 -11.24 -16.13
C ASP A 196 -6.42 -9.90 -16.27
N HIS A 197 -6.49 -9.25 -17.43
CA HIS A 197 -5.70 -8.05 -17.73
C HIS A 197 -6.40 -6.77 -17.28
N TRP A 198 -5.69 -5.99 -16.45
CA TRP A 198 -6.15 -4.71 -15.93
C TRP A 198 -5.16 -3.61 -16.30
N SER A 199 -5.65 -2.54 -16.92
CA SER A 199 -4.88 -1.32 -17.15
C SER A 199 -4.89 -0.45 -15.89
N LEU A 200 -3.70 -0.12 -15.39
CA LEU A 200 -3.54 0.78 -14.26
C LEU A 200 -3.67 2.24 -14.72
N GLU A 201 -4.63 2.96 -14.17
CA GLU A 201 -4.77 4.40 -14.38
C GLU A 201 -4.49 5.15 -13.07
N ILE A 202 -3.45 5.97 -13.05
CA ILE A 202 -3.12 6.81 -11.89
C ILE A 202 -3.93 8.10 -11.97
N GLU A 203 -4.65 8.46 -10.90
CA GLU A 203 -5.37 9.73 -10.84
C GLU A 203 -4.39 10.86 -10.50
N GLY A 204 -4.37 11.91 -11.32
CA GLY A 204 -3.47 13.06 -11.19
C GLY A 204 -2.21 12.95 -12.06
N ASN A 205 -1.12 13.58 -11.63
CA ASN A 205 0.10 13.74 -12.45
C ASN A 205 1.18 12.67 -12.17
N GLY A 206 0.86 11.65 -11.38
CA GLY A 206 1.79 10.58 -11.03
C GLY A 206 2.12 9.70 -12.23
N LYS A 207 3.42 9.47 -12.46
CA LYS A 207 3.89 8.59 -13.56
C LYS A 207 4.10 7.15 -13.13
N THR A 208 4.42 6.95 -11.86
CA THR A 208 4.76 5.66 -11.25
C THR A 208 3.80 5.40 -10.10
N TRP A 209 3.35 4.15 -9.98
CA TRP A 209 2.42 3.75 -8.93
C TRP A 209 3.10 3.71 -7.57
N ARG A 210 2.50 4.39 -6.61
CA ARG A 210 2.96 4.47 -5.23
C ARG A 210 1.88 4.02 -4.25
N GLN A 211 2.32 3.64 -3.05
CA GLN A 211 1.41 3.42 -1.93
C GLN A 211 0.58 4.69 -1.67
N ASP A 212 -0.69 4.50 -1.26
CA ASP A 212 -1.68 5.55 -0.99
C ASP A 212 -1.99 6.50 -2.14
N GLN A 213 -1.49 6.19 -3.33
CA GLN A 213 -1.86 6.89 -4.53
C GLN A 213 -3.24 6.44 -5.01
N ARG A 214 -4.06 7.42 -5.38
CA ARG A 214 -5.38 7.20 -5.97
C ARG A 214 -5.21 6.62 -7.37
N VAL A 215 -5.73 5.42 -7.59
CA VAL A 215 -5.66 4.71 -8.86
C VAL A 215 -7.00 4.10 -9.23
N ARG A 216 -7.14 3.76 -10.51
CA ARG A 216 -8.23 2.96 -11.05
C ARG A 216 -7.64 1.77 -11.79
N LEU A 217 -8.36 0.66 -11.75
CA LEU A 217 -8.03 -0.52 -12.53
C LEU A 217 -9.12 -0.69 -13.57
N ARG A 218 -8.77 -0.56 -14.85
CA ARG A 218 -9.70 -0.73 -15.96
C ARG A 218 -9.48 -2.08 -16.61
N HIS A 219 -10.48 -2.94 -16.58
CA HIS A 219 -10.45 -4.22 -17.26
C HIS A 219 -10.29 -4.01 -18.76
N VAL A 220 -9.32 -4.71 -19.38
CA VAL A 220 -8.95 -4.48 -20.78
C VAL A 220 -10.06 -4.90 -21.74
N ASP A 221 -10.60 -6.11 -21.57
CA ASP A 221 -11.53 -6.69 -22.54
C ASP A 221 -12.92 -6.06 -22.49
N THR A 222 -13.42 -5.72 -21.29
CA THR A 222 -14.77 -5.14 -21.12
C THR A 222 -14.77 -3.62 -21.00
N GLY A 223 -13.61 -3.02 -20.76
CA GLY A 223 -13.47 -1.59 -20.46
C GLY A 223 -14.05 -1.15 -19.12
N GLY A 224 -14.49 -2.09 -18.26
CA GLY A 224 -15.06 -1.81 -16.95
C GLY A 224 -14.00 -1.44 -15.91
N TYR A 225 -14.23 -0.37 -15.15
CA TYR A 225 -13.42 -0.05 -13.98
C TYR A 225 -13.82 -0.92 -12.80
N LEU A 226 -12.83 -1.48 -12.10
CA LEU A 226 -13.01 -2.17 -10.83
C LEU A 226 -13.72 -1.24 -9.84
N HIS A 227 -14.86 -1.66 -9.35
CA HIS A 227 -15.81 -0.82 -8.63
C HIS A 227 -16.31 -1.54 -7.39
N SER A 228 -16.53 -0.80 -6.31
CA SER A 228 -17.26 -1.30 -5.14
C SER A 228 -18.17 -0.20 -4.59
N HIS A 229 -19.12 -0.58 -3.74
CA HIS A 229 -20.13 0.33 -3.21
C HIS A 229 -20.78 -0.27 -1.99
N ASP A 230 -21.62 0.50 -1.29
CA ASP A 230 -22.31 0.05 -0.08
C ASP A 230 -23.53 -0.86 -0.35
N LYS A 231 -23.38 -1.82 -1.27
CA LYS A 231 -24.28 -2.97 -1.42
C LYS A 231 -23.57 -4.19 -0.87
N LYS A 232 -24.16 -4.82 0.14
CA LYS A 232 -23.54 -5.91 0.91
C LYS A 232 -24.29 -7.22 0.75
N TYR A 233 -23.57 -8.32 0.83
CA TYR A 233 -24.18 -9.65 0.95
C TYR A 233 -24.83 -9.81 2.32
N GLN A 234 -25.96 -10.53 2.37
CA GLN A 234 -26.77 -10.69 3.60
C GLN A 234 -26.59 -12.04 4.29
N ARG A 235 -26.27 -13.11 3.53
CA ARG A 235 -26.18 -14.48 4.04
C ARG A 235 -24.74 -14.96 4.02
N ILE A 236 -24.35 -15.64 2.96
CA ILE A 236 -22.97 -16.05 2.71
C ILE A 236 -22.14 -14.78 2.44
N ALA A 237 -20.94 -14.71 3.03
CA ALA A 237 -20.11 -13.50 3.02
C ALA A 237 -20.83 -12.26 3.60
N GLY A 238 -21.71 -12.47 4.59
CA GLY A 238 -22.50 -11.42 5.22
C GLY A 238 -21.68 -10.20 5.65
N GLY A 239 -22.13 -9.01 5.25
CA GLY A 239 -21.47 -7.74 5.56
C GLY A 239 -20.33 -7.35 4.61
N GLN A 240 -19.88 -8.25 3.73
CA GLN A 240 -18.92 -7.93 2.67
C GLN A 240 -19.62 -7.19 1.53
N GLN A 241 -18.89 -6.26 0.89
CA GLN A 241 -19.41 -5.46 -0.23
C GLN A 241 -19.29 -6.21 -1.56
N GLU A 242 -20.23 -5.99 -2.48
CA GLU A 242 -20.07 -6.44 -3.87
C GLU A 242 -18.94 -5.64 -4.53
N VAL A 243 -18.13 -6.37 -5.31
CA VAL A 243 -17.16 -5.81 -6.24
C VAL A 243 -17.62 -6.16 -7.66
N CYS A 244 -17.63 -5.17 -8.54
CA CYS A 244 -18.12 -5.31 -9.90
C CYS A 244 -17.35 -4.40 -10.86
N GLY A 245 -17.64 -4.49 -12.16
CA GLY A 245 -17.09 -3.61 -13.20
C GLY A 245 -18.13 -2.59 -13.67
N VAL A 246 -17.75 -1.32 -13.72
CA VAL A 246 -18.60 -0.21 -14.22
C VAL A 246 -17.85 0.57 -15.30
N ARG A 247 -18.47 0.85 -16.45
CA ARG A 247 -17.80 1.50 -17.60
C ARG A 247 -17.44 2.97 -17.37
N GLU A 248 -18.15 3.66 -16.48
CA GLU A 248 -17.95 5.07 -16.21
C GLU A 248 -16.96 5.30 -15.07
N LYS A 249 -16.16 6.37 -15.17
CA LYS A 249 -15.36 6.85 -14.03
C LYS A 249 -16.29 7.45 -12.98
N ARG A 250 -16.23 6.93 -11.76
CA ARG A 250 -17.02 7.34 -10.60
C ARG A 250 -16.07 7.54 -9.41
N PRO A 251 -16.52 8.10 -8.29
CA PRO A 251 -15.67 8.10 -7.10
C PRO A 251 -15.59 6.71 -6.44
N ASP A 252 -16.55 5.82 -6.73
CA ASP A 252 -16.66 4.43 -6.23
C ASP A 252 -15.79 3.40 -6.96
N ASN A 253 -14.99 3.85 -7.93
CA ASN A 253 -13.97 3.03 -8.58
C ASN A 253 -12.58 3.67 -8.46
N VAL A 254 -12.35 4.34 -7.33
CA VAL A 254 -11.01 4.78 -6.90
C VAL A 254 -10.51 3.86 -5.80
N TRP A 255 -9.27 3.43 -5.97
CA TRP A 255 -8.58 2.51 -5.08
C TRP A 255 -7.22 3.05 -4.68
N LEU A 256 -6.69 2.55 -3.57
CA LEU A 256 -5.37 2.87 -3.06
C LEU A 256 -4.64 1.55 -2.75
N ALA A 257 -3.37 1.44 -3.13
CA ALA A 257 -2.53 0.37 -2.61
C ALA A 257 -2.18 0.69 -1.15
N ALA A 258 -2.48 -0.23 -0.24
CA ALA A 258 -2.27 -0.08 1.19
C ALA A 258 -1.66 -1.36 1.79
N GLU A 259 -1.00 -1.21 2.94
CA GLU A 259 -0.56 -2.34 3.79
C GLU A 259 0.23 -3.41 3.02
N GLY A 260 1.04 -2.98 2.05
CA GLY A 260 1.78 -3.87 1.17
C GLY A 260 3.20 -4.18 1.64
N VAL A 261 3.73 -5.28 1.12
CA VAL A 261 5.16 -5.61 1.12
C VAL A 261 5.70 -5.29 -0.27
N TYR A 262 6.51 -4.24 -0.35
CA TYR A 262 7.05 -3.71 -1.61
C TYR A 262 8.45 -4.24 -1.86
N LEU A 263 8.67 -4.82 -3.04
CA LEU A 263 10.01 -5.28 -3.44
C LEU A 263 10.89 -4.08 -3.79
N PRO A 264 12.20 -4.14 -3.47
CA PRO A 264 13.13 -3.08 -3.82
C PRO A 264 13.14 -2.85 -5.34
N VAL A 265 13.31 -1.59 -5.74
CA VAL A 265 13.40 -1.21 -7.14
C VAL A 265 14.68 -1.82 -7.71
N GLY A 266 14.55 -2.64 -8.75
CA GLY A 266 15.70 -3.18 -9.45
C GLY A 266 16.47 -2.05 -10.14
N GLU A 267 17.71 -1.79 -9.73
CA GLU A 267 18.61 -0.94 -10.49
C GLU A 267 19.05 -1.70 -11.74
N SER A 268 18.45 -1.39 -12.89
CA SER A 268 18.99 -1.82 -14.17
C SER A 268 20.32 -1.09 -14.41
N LYS A 269 21.43 -1.79 -14.19
CA LYS A 269 22.76 -1.38 -14.68
C LYS A 269 22.82 -1.37 -16.20
#